data_AF-A0A949NX02-F1
#
_entry.id   AF-A0A949NX02-F1
#
_cell.length_a   1.000
_cell.length_b   1.000
_cell.length_c   1.000
_cell.angle_alpha   90.00
_cell.angle_beta   90.00
_cell.angle_gamma   90.00
#
_symmetry.space_group_name_H-M   'P 1'
#
loop_
_entity.id
_entity.type
_entity.pdbx_description
1 polymer ?
#
loop_
_entity_poly.entity_id
_entity_poly.type
_entity_poly.pdbx_seq_one_letter_code
_entity_poly.pdbx_strand_id
1 'polypeptide(L)' 'MENEQLSLFKLVHFNKHPDTSIPDKIHLSGKQRWCPYCSNKVIFVRDKKLGVKKCPVCSITEKDYWVKRVNKIL' A
#
# COMPACT_ATOMS: atom_id res chain seq x y z
N MET A 1 -20.85 0.12 31.09
CA MET A 1 -19.78 -0.14 30.12
C MET A 1 -19.79 1.02 29.15
N GLU A 2 -18.81 1.92 29.24
CA GLU A 2 -18.66 3.00 28.27
C GLU A 2 -18.26 2.39 26.93
N ASN A 3 -19.05 2.66 25.89
CA ASN A 3 -18.68 2.32 24.53
C ASN A 3 -17.57 3.28 24.09
N GLU A 4 -16.31 2.85 24.21
CA GLU A 4 -15.17 3.61 23.70
C GLU A 4 -15.31 3.74 22.17
N GLN A 5 -15.53 4.96 21.69
CA GLN A 5 -15.59 5.22 20.26
C GLN A 5 -14.19 5.05 19.65
N LEU A 6 -13.98 3.93 18.97
CA LEU A 6 -12.73 3.66 18.28
C LEU A 6 -12.61 4.51 17.01
N SER A 7 -11.52 5.26 16.91
CA SER A 7 -11.16 5.96 15.69
C SER A 7 -10.66 4.97 14.64
N LEU A 8 -11.14 5.11 13.40
CA LEU A 8 -10.67 4.30 12.26
C LEU A 8 -9.15 4.38 12.09
N PHE A 9 -8.53 5.52 12.43
CA PHE A 9 -7.08 5.69 12.37
C PHE A 9 -6.31 4.74 13.31
N LYS A 10 -6.90 4.35 14.46
CA LYS A 10 -6.28 3.38 15.38
C LYS A 10 -6.26 1.96 14.78
N LEU A 11 -7.12 1.68 13.82
CA LEU A 11 -7.26 0.37 13.17
C LEU A 11 -6.41 0.23 11.91
N VAL A 12 -5.87 1.33 11.37
CA VAL A 12 -4.99 1.30 10.19
C VAL A 12 -3.58 0.91 10.64
N HIS A 13 -3.18 -0.32 10.34
CA HIS A 13 -1.83 -0.80 10.58
C HIS A 13 -0.96 -0.64 9.33
N PHE A 14 0.18 0.01 9.51
CA PHE A 14 1.25 0.07 8.51
C PHE A 14 2.38 -0.84 8.96
N ASN A 15 2.96 -1.58 8.02
CA ASN A 15 4.08 -2.44 8.33
C ASN A 15 5.32 -1.61 8.60
N LYS A 16 5.96 -1.86 9.74
CA LYS A 16 7.30 -1.34 10.03
C LYS A 16 8.34 -1.89 9.06
N HIS A 17 8.14 -3.14 8.61
CA HIS A 17 8.98 -3.80 7.62
C HIS A 17 8.14 -4.12 6.38
N PRO A 18 8.54 -3.64 5.19
CA PRO A 18 7.77 -3.88 3.97
C PRO A 18 7.71 -5.37 3.65
N ASP A 19 6.56 -5.82 3.15
CA ASP A 19 6.42 -7.17 2.62
C ASP A 19 7.47 -7.45 1.55
N THR A 20 8.01 -8.66 1.55
CA THR A 20 9.01 -9.11 0.57
C THR A 20 8.39 -9.87 -0.60
N SER A 21 7.14 -10.29 -0.48
CA SER A 21 6.35 -10.98 -1.50
C SER A 21 4.86 -10.67 -1.36
N ILE A 22 4.09 -10.95 -2.42
CA ILE A 22 2.63 -10.90 -2.39
C ILE A 22 2.15 -12.23 -1.76
N PRO A 23 1.22 -12.22 -0.77
CA PRO A 23 0.67 -13.45 -0.22
C PRO A 23 -0.06 -14.29 -1.27
N ASP A 24 0.08 -15.62 -1.23
CA ASP A 24 -0.38 -16.54 -2.31
C ASP A 24 -1.87 -16.43 -2.66
N LYS A 25 -2.71 -16.05 -1.69
CA LYS A 25 -4.16 -15.90 -1.89
C LYS A 25 -4.54 -14.58 -2.57
N ILE A 26 -3.60 -13.65 -2.73
CA ILE A 26 -3.85 -12.32 -3.30
C ILE A 26 -3.52 -12.32 -4.79
N HIS A 27 -4.55 -12.05 -5.59
CA HIS A 27 -4.43 -11.87 -7.02
C HIS A 27 -4.59 -10.38 -7.36
N LEU A 28 -3.62 -9.83 -8.08
CA LEU A 28 -3.68 -8.47 -8.62
C LEU A 28 -4.31 -8.50 -10.02
N SER A 29 -5.20 -7.55 -10.31
CA SER A 29 -5.80 -7.41 -11.65
C SER A 29 -5.67 -6.00 -12.22
N GLY A 30 -5.55 -5.93 -13.55
CA GLY A 30 -5.49 -4.67 -14.30
C GLY A 30 -4.36 -3.74 -13.85
N LYS A 31 -4.72 -2.59 -13.26
CA LYS A 31 -3.77 -1.56 -12.79
C LYS A 31 -3.43 -1.68 -11.30
N GLN A 32 -3.91 -2.73 -10.64
CA GLN A 32 -3.62 -2.96 -9.23
C GLN A 32 -2.16 -3.35 -9.02
N ARG A 33 -1.61 -2.90 -7.90
CA ARG A 33 -0.29 -3.26 -7.40
C ARG A 33 -0.36 -3.53 -5.92
N TRP A 34 0.54 -4.35 -5.41
CA TRP A 34 0.71 -4.55 -3.98
C TRP A 34 1.50 -3.40 -3.36
N CYS A 35 0.96 -2.80 -2.30
CA CYS A 35 1.73 -1.88 -1.45
C CYS A 35 2.32 -2.67 -0.29
N PRO A 36 3.65 -2.89 -0.23
CA PRO A 36 4.27 -3.73 0.79
C PRO A 36 4.26 -3.08 2.19
N TYR A 37 3.97 -1.79 2.28
CA TYR A 37 3.87 -1.05 3.54
C TYR A 37 2.46 -1.07 4.15
N CYS A 38 1.45 -1.34 3.32
CA CYS A 38 0.05 -1.41 3.77
C CYS A 38 -0.48 -2.85 3.78
N SER A 39 0.33 -3.82 3.33
CA SER A 39 -0.11 -5.18 2.98
C SER A 39 -1.45 -5.21 2.26
N ASN A 40 -1.61 -4.38 1.22
CA ASN A 40 -2.88 -4.29 0.52
C ASN A 40 -2.69 -4.05 -0.98
N LYS A 41 -3.66 -4.53 -1.77
CA LYS A 41 -3.76 -4.22 -3.20
C LYS A 41 -4.32 -2.81 -3.36
N VAL A 42 -3.61 -1.98 -4.13
CA VAL A 42 -3.97 -0.59 -4.35
C VAL A 42 -3.78 -0.21 -5.82
N ILE A 43 -4.46 0.85 -6.25
CA ILE A 43 -4.16 1.53 -7.51
C ILE A 43 -3.38 2.79 -7.13
N PHE A 44 -2.13 2.89 -7.59
CA PHE A 44 -1.31 4.07 -7.33
C PHE A 44 -1.87 5.28 -8.10
N VAL A 45 -2.15 6.37 -7.39
CA VAL A 45 -2.80 7.58 -7.93
C VAL A 45 -1.76 8.65 -8.20
N ARG A 46 -1.86 9.34 -9.34
CA ARG A 46 -0.92 10.41 -9.71
C ARG A 46 -1.06 11.61 -8.76
N ASP A 47 0.01 11.93 -8.07
CA ASP A 47 0.18 13.19 -7.35
C ASP A 47 0.51 14.29 -8.37
N LYS A 48 -0.37 15.29 -8.49
CA LYS A 48 -0.21 16.40 -9.46
C LYS A 48 0.95 17.32 -9.10
N LYS A 49 1.30 17.45 -7.82
CA LYS A 49 2.36 18.34 -7.34
C LYS A 49 3.75 17.76 -7.62
N LEU A 50 3.91 16.46 -7.39
CA LEU A 50 5.20 15.77 -7.55
C LEU A 50 5.35 14.99 -8.86
N GLY A 51 4.27 14.82 -9.62
CA GLY A 51 4.28 14.10 -10.89
C GLY A 51 4.51 12.59 -10.78
N VAL A 52 4.44 12.02 -9.58
CA VAL A 52 4.64 10.59 -9.30
C VAL A 52 3.32 9.93 -8.89
N LYS A 53 3.16 8.63 -9.14
CA LYS A 53 2.02 7.91 -8.56
C LYS A 53 2.35 7.43 -7.15
N LYS A 54 1.38 7.56 -6.25
CA LYS A 54 1.48 7.23 -4.83
C LYS A 54 0.38 6.28 -4.38
N CYS A 55 0.68 5.49 -3.36
CA CYS A 55 -0.31 4.72 -2.64
C CYS A 55 -1.31 5.68 -1.98
N PRO A 56 -2.63 5.49 -2.13
CA PRO A 56 -3.63 6.37 -1.52
C PRO A 56 -3.70 6.24 0.01
N VAL A 57 -3.05 5.23 0.61
CA VAL A 57 -3.11 4.98 2.06
C VAL A 57 -1.87 5.53 2.77
N CYS A 58 -0.67 5.10 2.37
CA CYS A 58 0.59 5.49 3.03
C CYS A 58 1.43 6.51 2.25
N SER A 59 0.96 6.98 1.08
CA SER A 59 1.66 7.94 0.22
C SER A 59 3.01 7.48 -0.36
N ILE A 60 3.43 6.22 -0.16
CA ILE A 60 4.63 5.67 -0.80
C ILE A 60 4.50 5.73 -2.32
N THR A 61 5.60 6.02 -3.02
CA THR A 61 5.58 6.11 -4.48
C THR A 61 5.64 4.74 -5.15
N GLU A 62 5.04 4.63 -6.34
CA GLU A 62 5.20 3.45 -7.20
C GLU A 62 6.66 3.20 -7.63
N LYS A 63 7.53 4.22 -7.48
CA LYS A 63 8.96 4.15 -7.79
C LYS A 63 9.80 3.54 -6.66
N ASP A 64 9.22 3.31 -5.48
CA ASP A 64 9.91 2.77 -4.31
C ASP A 64 10.49 1.37 -4.60
N TYR A 65 11.65 1.07 -4.02
CA TYR A 65 12.37 -0.19 -4.27
C TYR A 65 11.53 -1.42 -3.91
N TRP A 66 10.89 -1.45 -2.73
CA TRP A 66 10.11 -2.60 -2.28
C TRP A 66 8.82 -2.74 -3.06
N VAL A 67 8.18 -1.61 -3.41
CA VAL A 67 7.03 -1.62 -4.32
C VAL A 67 7.42 -2.26 -5.65
N LYS A 68 8.55 -1.85 -6.24
CA LYS A 68 8.99 -2.41 -7.52
C LYS A 68 9.33 -3.89 -7.43
N ARG A 69 10.08 -4.27 -6.40
CA ARG A 69 10.54 -5.64 -6.16
C ARG A 69 9.37 -6.61 -6.02
N VAL A 70 8.41 -6.32 -5.14
CA VAL A 70 7.28 -7.22 -4.86
C VAL A 70 6.33 -7.33 -6.05
N ASN A 71 6.18 -6.25 -6.82
CA ASN A 71 5.34 -6.24 -8.01
C ASN A 71 6.05 -6.73 -9.28
N LYS A 72 7.32 -7.16 -9.20
CA LYS A 72 8.12 -7.66 -10.33
C LYS A 72 8.22 -6.65 -11.49
N ILE A 73 8.44 -5.38 -11.17
CA ILE A 73 8.59 -4.26 -12.13
C ILE A 73 9.99 -3.62 -12.03
N LEU A 74 10.96 -4.35 -11.51
CA LEU A 74 12.37 -3.92 -11.41
C LEU A 74 13.09 -4.16 -12.74
#